data_AF-A0A4U5QKR7-F1
#
_entry.id   AF-A0A4U5QKR7-F1
#
_cell.length_a   1.000
_cell.length_b   1.000
_cell.length_c   1.000
_cell.angle_alpha   90.00
_cell.angle_beta   90.00
_cell.angle_gamma   90.00
#
_symmetry.space_group_name_H-M   'P 1'
#
loop_
_entity.id
_entity.type
_entity.pdbx_description
1 polymer ?
#
loop_
_entity_poly.entity_id
_entity_poly.type
_entity_poly.pdbx_seq_one_letter_code
_entity_poly.pdbx_strand_id
1 'polypeptide(L)'
;MGEDEKLHLFSDTDSSLLIANEKPYTEYETNDTSNSPPLVKEKDIYMVNNTNSSLPKATDADVVTKNNTIEPLCTLMSRSDFCEIKGDIRIDGKSYTVFIVSSETDILTAENTSWSIRPYARKGDQAAMAAVREWTVKLVTGASDIPQCTQNHSVPAILFSAGGYAGNHFHAFTDVILPLFLTSRPYNGEVQLLITNGRPAWISKFKTIMKALSRYQLVSIDNSQDIHCYDSMTVGLKRRTNKELSVDPDPSSSPYSMNDFRKFLRSSYSLKKTMAAKIRNGSKKRPRLLIISRKRSRAFTNVGEIVTMAKRLGYRVATAEPDADVSGFAQIINSCDVVMGVHGAGLTNIVFLPENAVLVK
;
A
#
# COMPACT_ATOMS: atom_id res chain seq x y z
N MET A 1 5.27 -30.19 19.74
CA MET A 1 6.03 -30.02 18.48
C MET A 1 5.00 -30.08 17.38
N GLY A 2 4.53 -29.02 16.75
CA GLY A 2 5.16 -27.76 16.42
C GLY A 2 5.20 -27.69 14.89
N GLU A 3 4.08 -27.31 14.27
CA GLU A 3 4.03 -26.95 12.85
C GLU A 3 3.35 -25.58 12.72
N ASP A 4 4.13 -24.62 12.24
CA ASP A 4 3.72 -23.27 11.92
C ASP A 4 2.81 -23.27 10.68
N GLU A 5 1.50 -23.10 10.91
CA GLU A 5 0.55 -22.81 9.83
C GLU A 5 0.81 -21.39 9.29
N LYS A 6 1.62 -21.32 8.22
CA LYS A 6 1.83 -20.11 7.43
C LYS A 6 0.50 -19.66 6.81
N LEU A 7 0.03 -18.49 7.27
CA LEU A 7 -1.13 -17.77 6.75
C LEU A 7 -0.92 -17.40 5.27
N HIS A 8 -1.52 -18.18 4.36
CA HIS A 8 -1.71 -17.79 2.96
C HIS A 8 -3.04 -17.04 2.82
N LEU A 9 -2.96 -15.73 2.54
CA LEU A 9 -4.09 -14.91 2.11
C LEU A 9 -4.13 -14.98 0.57
N PHE A 10 -5.07 -15.74 0.01
CA PHE A 10 -5.37 -15.74 -1.43
C PHE A 10 -6.02 -14.40 -1.83
N SER A 11 -5.57 -13.84 -2.96
CA SER A 11 -6.05 -12.59 -3.56
C SER A 11 -7.40 -12.77 -4.24
N ASP A 12 -8.23 -11.74 -4.16
CA ASP A 12 -9.62 -11.75 -4.62
C ASP A 12 -9.83 -10.77 -5.80
N THR A 13 -9.11 -11.04 -6.88
CA THR A 13 -9.13 -10.25 -8.13
C THR A 13 -10.48 -10.31 -8.85
N ASP A 14 -11.21 -11.42 -8.72
CA ASP A 14 -12.48 -11.60 -9.45
C ASP A 14 -13.63 -10.76 -8.88
N SER A 15 -13.65 -10.50 -7.57
CA SER A 15 -14.68 -9.63 -6.97
C SER A 15 -14.39 -8.14 -7.13
N SER A 16 -13.16 -7.76 -7.49
CA SER A 16 -12.76 -6.36 -7.70
C SER A 16 -13.03 -5.88 -9.13
N LEU A 17 -13.01 -6.78 -10.13
CA LEU A 17 -13.46 -6.51 -11.50
C LEU A 17 -14.94 -6.10 -11.55
N LEU A 18 -15.79 -6.69 -10.70
CA LEU A 18 -17.23 -6.40 -10.68
C LEU A 18 -17.57 -5.00 -10.14
N ILE A 19 -16.73 -4.42 -9.26
CA ILE A 19 -16.98 -3.08 -8.69
C ILE A 19 -16.52 -1.98 -9.64
N ALA A 20 -15.61 -2.27 -10.58
CA ALA A 20 -15.17 -1.31 -11.59
C ALA A 20 -16.21 -1.06 -12.70
N ASN A 21 -17.23 -1.91 -12.81
CA ASN A 21 -18.16 -1.92 -13.95
C ASN A 21 -19.61 -1.48 -13.62
N GLU A 22 -19.93 -1.00 -12.42
CA GLU A 22 -21.27 -0.44 -12.15
C GLU A 22 -21.40 0.96 -12.79
N LYS A 23 -21.88 1.01 -14.04
CA LYS A 23 -22.53 2.19 -14.64
C LYS A 23 -24.04 2.19 -14.33
N PRO A 24 -24.73 3.35 -14.34
CA PRO A 24 -26.13 3.45 -13.95
C PRO A 24 -27.05 2.75 -14.96
N TYR A 25 -28.11 2.11 -14.45
CA TYR A 25 -29.17 1.44 -15.19
C TYR A 25 -29.81 2.32 -16.28
N THR A 26 -29.87 1.80 -17.51
CA THR A 26 -30.91 2.06 -18.52
C THR A 26 -31.09 0.82 -19.42
N GLU A 27 -32.29 0.67 -19.95
CA GLU A 27 -32.99 -0.54 -20.44
C GLU A 27 -32.36 -1.35 -21.59
N TYR A 28 -32.88 -2.59 -21.69
CA TYR A 28 -32.55 -3.69 -22.60
C TYR A 28 -32.65 -3.38 -24.10
N GLU A 29 -31.74 -3.96 -24.88
CA GLU A 29 -32.06 -4.70 -26.12
C GLU A 29 -30.95 -5.73 -26.42
N THR A 30 -31.39 -6.95 -26.78
CA THR A 30 -30.59 -8.17 -26.99
C THR A 30 -29.99 -8.23 -28.40
N ASN A 31 -28.79 -8.84 -28.54
CA ASN A 31 -28.54 -9.91 -29.53
C ASN A 31 -27.14 -10.55 -29.37
N ASP A 32 -27.15 -11.88 -29.47
CA ASP A 32 -26.05 -12.85 -29.41
C ASP A 32 -24.95 -12.65 -30.47
N THR A 33 -23.69 -13.02 -30.16
CA THR A 33 -23.05 -14.24 -30.71
C THR A 33 -21.62 -14.47 -30.19
N SER A 34 -21.32 -15.75 -30.01
CA SER A 34 -20.09 -16.41 -29.57
C SER A 34 -18.91 -16.36 -30.55
N ASN A 35 -17.67 -16.36 -30.05
CA ASN A 35 -16.66 -17.41 -30.30
C ASN A 35 -15.25 -17.04 -29.78
N SER A 36 -14.69 -17.90 -28.92
CA SER A 36 -13.24 -18.05 -28.68
C SER A 36 -12.63 -18.98 -29.74
N PRO A 37 -11.31 -18.97 -30.00
CA PRO A 37 -10.43 -20.07 -29.55
C PRO A 37 -8.92 -19.64 -29.37
N PRO A 38 -7.90 -20.53 -29.29
CA PRO A 38 -7.32 -21.04 -28.04
C PRO A 38 -5.78 -20.83 -27.89
N LEU A 39 -5.27 -21.22 -26.70
CA LEU A 39 -3.86 -21.34 -26.31
C LEU A 39 -3.08 -22.42 -27.09
N VAL A 40 -1.78 -22.16 -27.36
CA VAL A 40 -0.78 -23.16 -27.76
C VAL A 40 0.46 -23.08 -26.86
N LYS A 41 0.96 -24.26 -26.50
CA LYS A 41 2.09 -24.56 -25.60
C LYS A 41 3.46 -24.53 -26.30
N GLU A 42 4.43 -23.97 -25.59
CA GLU A 42 5.77 -24.50 -25.22
C GLU A 42 6.54 -25.44 -26.16
N LYS A 43 7.82 -25.09 -26.41
CA LYS A 43 8.91 -26.05 -26.66
C LYS A 43 10.29 -25.42 -26.36
N ASP A 44 10.96 -25.98 -25.36
CA ASP A 44 12.40 -25.83 -25.07
C ASP A 44 13.27 -26.52 -26.11
N ILE A 45 14.42 -25.91 -26.44
CA ILE A 45 15.60 -26.61 -26.98
C ILE A 45 16.86 -26.02 -26.32
N TYR A 46 17.54 -26.83 -25.51
CA TYR A 46 18.95 -26.68 -25.15
C TYR A 46 19.84 -27.23 -26.28
N MET A 47 21.02 -26.64 -26.49
CA MET A 47 22.31 -27.33 -26.71
C MET A 47 23.48 -26.33 -26.61
N VAL A 48 24.60 -26.87 -26.16
CA VAL A 48 25.78 -26.24 -25.55
C VAL A 48 27.00 -26.54 -26.42
N ASN A 49 27.98 -25.61 -26.59
CA ASN A 49 29.39 -25.80 -26.22
C ASN A 49 30.39 -24.76 -26.78
N ASN A 50 31.23 -24.26 -25.85
CA ASN A 50 32.69 -24.06 -25.84
C ASN A 50 33.43 -23.19 -26.88
N THR A 51 34.21 -22.23 -26.36
CA THR A 51 35.69 -22.30 -26.45
C THR A 51 36.39 -21.44 -25.38
N ASN A 52 37.41 -22.03 -24.72
CA ASN A 52 38.34 -21.41 -23.77
C ASN A 52 39.42 -20.59 -24.50
N SER A 53 39.89 -19.50 -23.89
CA SER A 53 41.28 -19.03 -24.02
C SER A 53 41.68 -18.13 -22.84
N SER A 54 42.91 -18.31 -22.39
CA SER A 54 43.53 -17.91 -21.12
C SER A 54 44.18 -16.52 -21.10
N LEU A 55 44.28 -15.96 -19.88
CA LEU A 55 44.92 -14.69 -19.47
C LEU A 55 46.41 -14.53 -19.83
N PRO A 56 46.92 -13.29 -19.70
CA PRO A 56 48.06 -13.07 -18.79
C PRO A 56 47.82 -11.96 -17.75
N LYS A 57 48.49 -12.11 -16.59
CA LYS A 57 48.55 -11.18 -15.44
C LYS A 57 49.55 -10.03 -15.69
N ALA A 58 49.25 -8.84 -15.17
CA ALA A 58 50.23 -7.82 -14.78
C ALA A 58 49.71 -7.02 -13.57
N THR A 59 50.62 -6.67 -12.67
CA THR A 59 50.43 -6.10 -11.32
C THR A 59 50.52 -4.57 -11.26
N ASP A 60 49.80 -4.01 -10.28
CA ASP A 60 49.93 -2.72 -9.57
C ASP A 60 50.08 -1.39 -10.32
N ALA A 61 49.02 -0.58 -10.26
CA ALA A 61 49.05 0.75 -9.62
C ALA A 61 47.61 1.26 -9.41
N ASP A 62 47.21 1.41 -8.14
CA ASP A 62 45.95 2.02 -7.72
C ASP A 62 45.82 3.46 -8.23
N VAL A 63 44.98 3.66 -9.24
CA VAL A 63 44.33 4.94 -9.50
C VAL A 63 42.86 4.74 -9.14
N VAL A 64 42.49 5.18 -7.94
CA VAL A 64 41.09 5.26 -7.49
C VAL A 64 40.39 6.28 -8.40
N THR A 65 39.89 5.79 -9.52
CA THR A 65 38.85 6.46 -10.29
C THR A 65 37.59 6.32 -9.46
N LYS A 66 37.15 7.41 -8.84
CA LYS A 66 35.77 7.51 -8.36
C LYS A 66 34.87 7.36 -9.57
N ASN A 67 34.46 6.13 -9.85
CA ASN A 67 33.31 5.87 -10.69
C ASN A 67 32.11 6.43 -9.92
N ASN A 68 31.79 7.71 -10.16
CA ASN A 68 30.50 8.30 -9.80
C ASN A 68 29.43 7.66 -10.70
N THR A 69 29.18 6.36 -10.52
CA THR A 69 27.93 5.76 -10.99
C THR A 69 26.82 6.43 -10.22
N ILE A 70 26.09 7.34 -10.89
CA ILE A 70 24.86 7.94 -10.37
C ILE A 70 23.96 6.77 -9.97
N GLU A 71 23.73 6.60 -8.67
CA GLU A 71 22.77 5.61 -8.19
C GLU A 71 21.42 5.87 -8.88
N PRO A 72 20.69 4.82 -9.31
CA PRO A 72 19.41 5.02 -9.96
C PRO A 72 18.46 5.76 -9.01
N LEU A 73 17.99 6.93 -9.43
CA LEU A 73 17.06 7.77 -8.68
C LEU A 73 15.81 6.99 -8.21
N CYS A 74 15.38 6.05 -9.06
CA CYS A 74 14.24 5.18 -8.81
C CYS A 74 14.70 3.75 -8.52
N THR A 75 14.29 3.24 -7.37
CA THR A 75 14.45 1.84 -6.99
C THR A 75 13.28 1.02 -7.53
N LEU A 76 13.59 0.04 -8.37
CA LEU A 76 12.61 -0.92 -8.87
C LEU A 76 12.50 -2.10 -7.92
N MET A 77 11.29 -2.45 -7.51
CA MET A 77 11.06 -3.64 -6.69
C MET A 77 10.00 -4.54 -7.31
N SER A 78 9.88 -5.75 -6.77
CA SER A 78 8.87 -6.73 -7.17
C SER A 78 7.44 -6.22 -6.99
N ARG A 79 7.16 -5.50 -5.89
CA ARG A 79 5.79 -5.05 -5.56
C ARG A 79 5.51 -3.58 -5.84
N SER A 80 6.51 -2.72 -5.74
CA SER A 80 6.36 -1.26 -5.87
C SER A 80 7.64 -0.62 -6.36
N ASP A 81 7.52 0.37 -7.23
CA ASP A 81 8.64 1.26 -7.54
C ASP A 81 8.53 2.52 -6.68
N PHE A 82 9.69 3.11 -6.37
CA PHE A 82 9.73 4.43 -5.75
C PHE A 82 11.02 5.16 -6.15
N CYS A 83 10.98 6.49 -6.13
CA CYS A 83 12.16 7.33 -6.35
C CYS A 83 12.45 8.16 -5.10
N GLU A 84 13.71 8.16 -4.65
CA GLU A 84 14.16 8.99 -3.54
C GLU A 84 15.00 10.14 -4.10
N ILE A 85 14.56 11.36 -3.83
CA ILE A 85 15.03 12.55 -4.53
C ILE A 85 15.48 13.57 -3.50
N LYS A 86 16.60 14.24 -3.75
CA LYS A 86 17.14 15.35 -2.96
C LYS A 86 17.56 16.49 -3.89
N GLY A 87 17.47 17.73 -3.41
CA GLY A 87 17.79 18.94 -4.17
C GLY A 87 16.57 19.84 -4.33
N ASP A 88 16.64 20.83 -5.23
CA ASP A 88 15.49 21.70 -5.54
C ASP A 88 14.45 20.92 -6.35
N ILE A 89 13.39 20.48 -5.67
CA ILE A 89 12.32 19.66 -6.23
C ILE A 89 11.07 20.52 -6.38
N ARG A 90 10.47 20.50 -7.57
CA ARG A 90 9.25 21.27 -7.87
C ARG A 90 8.18 20.35 -8.42
N ILE A 91 6.99 20.37 -7.81
CA ILE A 91 5.89 19.47 -8.16
C ILE A 91 4.79 20.25 -8.86
N ASP A 92 4.54 19.91 -10.11
CA ASP A 92 3.42 20.41 -10.88
C ASP A 92 2.29 19.36 -10.94
N GLY A 93 1.21 19.65 -10.23
CA GLY A 93 0.02 18.79 -10.17
C GLY A 93 -0.85 18.82 -11.42
N LYS A 94 -0.67 19.80 -12.31
CA LYS A 94 -1.40 19.93 -13.58
C LYS A 94 -0.75 19.11 -14.69
N SER A 95 0.58 19.11 -14.75
CA SER A 95 1.34 18.29 -15.70
C SER A 95 1.69 16.89 -15.17
N TYR A 96 1.45 16.63 -13.87
CA TYR A 96 1.86 15.39 -13.18
C TYR A 96 3.36 15.15 -13.27
N THR A 97 4.14 16.22 -13.09
CA THR A 97 5.60 16.18 -13.20
C THR A 97 6.25 16.58 -11.90
N VAL A 98 7.26 15.82 -11.50
CA VAL A 98 8.21 16.15 -10.45
C VAL A 98 9.51 16.58 -11.12
N PHE A 99 9.81 17.86 -11.05
CA PHE A 99 11.02 18.46 -11.57
C PHE A 99 12.13 18.40 -10.53
N ILE A 100 13.33 18.06 -10.96
CA ILE A 100 14.55 18.08 -10.15
C ILE A 100 15.47 19.09 -10.81
N VAL A 101 15.71 20.20 -10.14
CA VAL A 101 16.55 21.27 -10.66
C VAL A 101 18.01 20.96 -10.33
N SER A 102 18.85 20.90 -11.36
CA SER A 102 20.28 20.59 -11.24
C SER A 102 21.14 21.71 -11.81
N SER A 103 22.38 21.83 -11.31
CA SER A 103 23.34 22.82 -11.79
C SER A 103 23.94 22.40 -13.13
N GLU A 104 24.32 23.38 -13.97
CA GLU A 104 24.86 23.11 -15.33
C GLU A 104 26.10 22.20 -15.35
N THR A 105 26.85 22.16 -14.25
CA THR A 105 28.06 21.34 -14.07
C THR A 105 27.80 19.85 -13.81
N ASP A 106 26.59 19.46 -13.42
CA ASP A 106 26.26 18.08 -13.04
C ASP A 106 25.82 17.19 -14.23
N ILE A 107 25.71 17.76 -15.45
CA ILE A 107 24.92 17.19 -16.56
C ILE A 107 25.75 16.45 -17.61
N LEU A 108 27.09 16.49 -17.58
CA LEU A 108 27.91 15.80 -18.59
C LEU A 108 27.71 14.26 -18.61
N THR A 109 26.91 13.72 -17.70
CA THR A 109 26.50 12.30 -17.61
C THR A 109 24.98 12.07 -17.57
N ALA A 110 24.13 13.10 -17.70
CA ALA A 110 22.68 13.01 -17.43
C ALA A 110 21.79 13.80 -18.42
N GLU A 111 22.06 13.72 -19.72
CA GLU A 111 21.17 14.32 -20.72
C GLU A 111 19.75 13.69 -20.67
N ASN A 112 18.74 14.52 -20.40
CA ASN A 112 17.30 14.22 -20.52
C ASN A 112 16.78 12.97 -19.78
N THR A 113 17.32 12.68 -18.60
CA THR A 113 16.83 11.57 -17.79
C THR A 113 15.43 11.87 -17.23
N SER A 114 14.45 11.09 -17.68
CA SER A 114 13.09 11.12 -17.17
C SER A 114 12.61 9.71 -16.86
N TRP A 115 11.77 9.59 -15.83
CA TRP A 115 11.23 8.32 -15.35
C TRP A 115 9.72 8.43 -15.21
N SER A 116 8.99 7.49 -15.79
CA SER A 116 7.57 7.30 -15.53
C SER A 116 7.38 6.42 -14.30
N ILE A 117 6.52 6.85 -13.38
CA ILE A 117 6.19 6.11 -12.17
C ILE A 117 4.70 6.23 -11.85
N ARG A 118 4.11 5.10 -11.45
CA ARG A 118 2.76 5.05 -10.89
C ARG A 118 2.89 4.77 -9.39
N PRO A 119 2.66 5.76 -8.50
CA PRO A 119 3.06 5.68 -7.10
C PRO A 119 2.08 4.84 -6.25
N TYR A 120 1.96 3.54 -6.57
CA TYR A 120 1.02 2.56 -5.98
C TYR A 120 1.70 1.20 -5.77
N ALA A 121 1.49 0.55 -4.62
CA ALA A 121 2.25 -0.64 -4.22
C ALA A 121 1.66 -1.99 -4.70
N ARG A 122 1.28 -2.05 -5.99
CA ARG A 122 0.84 -3.27 -6.69
C ARG A 122 1.25 -3.24 -8.16
N LYS A 123 2.53 -2.98 -8.42
CA LYS A 123 3.07 -2.76 -9.77
C LYS A 123 2.70 -3.84 -10.79
N GLY A 124 2.71 -5.11 -10.38
CA GLY A 124 2.47 -6.24 -11.28
C GLY A 124 1.01 -6.46 -11.71
N ASP A 125 0.05 -5.72 -11.17
CA ASP A 125 -1.37 -5.86 -11.52
C ASP A 125 -1.78 -4.80 -12.54
N GLN A 126 -1.90 -5.19 -13.80
CA GLN A 126 -2.17 -4.26 -14.90
C GLN A 126 -3.53 -3.55 -14.75
N ALA A 127 -4.56 -4.25 -14.25
CA ALA A 127 -5.89 -3.68 -14.07
C ALA A 127 -5.91 -2.62 -12.96
N ALA A 128 -5.24 -2.89 -11.83
CA ALA A 128 -5.06 -1.87 -10.79
C ALA A 128 -4.27 -0.68 -11.34
N MET A 129 -3.14 -0.96 -12.00
CA MET A 129 -2.25 0.10 -12.48
C MET A 129 -2.88 0.97 -13.55
N ALA A 130 -3.77 0.44 -14.40
CA ALA A 130 -4.51 1.23 -15.39
C ALA A 130 -5.31 2.39 -14.75
N ALA A 131 -5.80 2.21 -13.52
CA ALA A 131 -6.52 3.22 -12.75
C ALA A 131 -5.63 4.07 -11.81
N VAL A 132 -4.31 3.90 -11.87
CA VAL A 132 -3.32 4.71 -11.12
C VAL A 132 -2.72 5.74 -12.06
N ARG A 133 -2.72 7.00 -11.68
CA ARG A 133 -2.11 8.06 -12.49
C ARG A 133 -0.60 7.89 -12.59
N GLU A 134 -0.08 8.03 -13.80
CA GLU A 134 1.35 8.07 -14.06
C GLU A 134 1.89 9.48 -13.84
N TRP A 135 3.06 9.55 -13.22
CA TRP A 135 3.81 10.75 -12.94
C TRP A 135 5.16 10.66 -13.63
N THR A 136 5.65 11.79 -14.13
CA THR A 136 6.99 11.91 -14.69
C THR A 136 7.92 12.53 -13.66
N VAL A 137 9.01 11.86 -13.32
CA VAL A 137 10.13 12.44 -12.58
C VAL A 137 11.17 12.86 -13.59
N LYS A 138 11.51 14.15 -13.65
CA LYS A 138 12.35 14.72 -14.72
C LYS A 138 13.47 15.59 -14.13
N LEU A 139 14.70 15.32 -14.54
CA LEU A 139 15.83 16.21 -14.31
C LEU A 139 15.75 17.39 -15.30
N VAL A 140 15.85 18.63 -14.81
CA VAL A 140 15.78 19.85 -15.64
C VAL A 140 16.89 20.83 -15.32
N THR A 141 17.29 21.56 -16.35
CA THR A 141 18.46 22.45 -16.37
C THR A 141 18.07 23.73 -17.11
N GLY A 142 18.61 24.87 -16.69
CA GLY A 142 18.26 26.17 -17.26
C GLY A 142 16.94 26.77 -16.74
N ALA A 143 16.89 28.10 -16.61
CA ALA A 143 15.81 28.81 -15.91
C ALA A 143 14.47 28.89 -16.67
N SER A 144 14.45 28.65 -17.98
CA SER A 144 13.30 28.95 -18.85
C SER A 144 12.16 27.93 -18.81
N ASP A 145 12.43 26.66 -18.47
CA ASP A 145 11.43 25.58 -18.44
C ASP A 145 11.10 25.07 -17.02
N ILE A 146 11.59 25.76 -15.99
CA ILE A 146 11.41 25.36 -14.59
C ILE A 146 10.25 26.16 -13.98
N PRO A 147 9.17 25.49 -13.51
CA PRO A 147 8.05 26.19 -12.88
C PRO A 147 8.51 26.90 -11.60
N GLN A 148 8.03 28.11 -11.37
CA GLN A 148 8.36 28.89 -10.17
C GLN A 148 7.59 28.37 -8.95
N CYS A 149 8.25 28.31 -7.80
CA CYS A 149 7.62 27.88 -6.55
C CYS A 149 6.52 28.86 -6.13
N THR A 150 5.30 28.35 -5.94
CA THR A 150 4.22 29.12 -5.31
C THR A 150 4.08 28.76 -3.83
N GLN A 151 4.49 27.54 -3.45
CA GLN A 151 4.46 27.04 -2.08
C GLN A 151 5.80 26.39 -1.74
N ASN A 152 6.53 26.95 -0.78
CA ASN A 152 7.80 26.40 -0.31
C ASN A 152 7.61 25.62 0.99
N HIS A 153 8.21 24.44 1.08
CA HIS A 153 8.09 23.53 2.23
C HIS A 153 9.47 23.16 2.75
N SER A 154 9.67 23.25 4.05
CA SER A 154 10.95 22.93 4.71
C SER A 154 11.05 21.50 5.24
N VAL A 155 10.09 20.63 4.89
CA VAL A 155 10.04 19.23 5.31
C VAL A 155 10.00 18.30 4.11
N PRO A 156 10.46 17.04 4.21
CA PRO A 156 10.38 16.09 3.11
C PRO A 156 8.94 15.83 2.67
N ALA A 157 8.76 15.37 1.43
CA ALA A 157 7.47 14.99 0.86
C ALA A 157 7.36 13.48 0.55
N ILE A 158 6.15 12.93 0.61
CA ILE A 158 5.81 11.62 0.02
C ILE A 158 4.63 11.78 -0.92
N LEU A 159 4.83 11.46 -2.20
CA LEU A 159 3.78 11.42 -3.22
C LEU A 159 3.30 9.97 -3.42
N PHE A 160 2.02 9.72 -3.16
CA PHE A 160 1.40 8.40 -3.30
C PHE A 160 0.02 8.45 -3.97
N SER A 161 -0.40 7.35 -4.56
CA SER A 161 -1.72 7.21 -5.19
C SER A 161 -2.72 6.48 -4.30
N ALA A 162 -3.96 6.98 -4.27
CA ALA A 162 -5.14 6.24 -3.80
C ALA A 162 -6.06 5.79 -4.96
N GLY A 163 -5.47 5.55 -6.13
CA GLY A 163 -6.13 4.96 -7.30
C GLY A 163 -6.19 3.42 -7.21
N GLY A 164 -6.15 2.77 -8.37
CA GLY A 164 -6.17 1.30 -8.45
C GLY A 164 -7.36 0.70 -7.70
N TYR A 165 -7.09 -0.29 -6.84
CA TYR A 165 -8.12 -0.94 -6.03
C TYR A 165 -8.35 -0.28 -4.66
N ALA A 166 -7.75 0.88 -4.36
CA ALA A 166 -7.81 1.48 -3.02
C ALA A 166 -9.22 1.84 -2.54
N GLY A 167 -10.24 1.85 -3.41
CA GLY A 167 -11.65 1.93 -3.01
C GLY A 167 -12.13 0.73 -2.18
N ASN A 168 -11.53 -0.44 -2.38
CA ASN A 168 -11.75 -1.63 -1.57
C ASN A 168 -10.94 -1.55 -0.27
N HIS A 169 -11.56 -1.90 0.87
CA HIS A 169 -10.92 -1.76 2.18
C HIS A 169 -9.67 -2.63 2.37
N PHE A 170 -9.63 -3.84 1.79
CA PHE A 170 -8.44 -4.68 1.82
C PHE A 170 -7.28 -4.00 1.10
N HIS A 171 -7.52 -3.55 -0.13
CA HIS A 171 -6.52 -2.88 -0.96
C HIS A 171 -6.08 -1.53 -0.39
N ALA A 172 -7.00 -0.75 0.20
CA ALA A 172 -6.65 0.46 0.92
C ALA A 172 -5.59 0.20 2.00
N PHE A 173 -5.70 -0.92 2.74
CA PHE A 173 -4.70 -1.30 3.72
C PHE A 173 -3.44 -1.91 3.12
N THR A 174 -3.58 -2.89 2.23
CA THR A 174 -2.43 -3.68 1.73
C THR A 174 -1.55 -2.88 0.76
N ASP A 175 -2.15 -2.03 -0.09
CA ASP A 175 -1.47 -1.36 -1.21
C ASP A 175 -1.18 0.12 -0.94
N VAL A 176 -1.87 0.73 0.02
CA VAL A 176 -1.70 2.17 0.33
C VAL A 176 -1.28 2.39 1.78
N ILE A 177 -2.13 2.10 2.77
CA ILE A 177 -1.89 2.51 4.17
C ILE A 177 -0.67 1.82 4.79
N LEU A 178 -0.50 0.50 4.62
CA LEU A 178 0.65 -0.19 5.17
C LEU A 178 1.97 0.24 4.50
N PRO A 179 2.08 0.27 3.16
CA PRO A 179 3.26 0.84 2.50
C PRO A 179 3.52 2.30 2.84
N LEU A 180 2.47 3.13 2.97
CA LEU A 180 2.60 4.53 3.38
C LEU A 180 3.12 4.66 4.80
N PHE A 181 2.65 3.83 5.73
CA PHE A 181 3.24 3.71 7.06
C PHE A 181 4.74 3.40 6.95
N LEU A 182 5.13 2.32 6.26
CA LEU A 182 6.54 1.94 6.13
C LEU A 182 7.41 3.06 5.51
N THR A 183 6.84 3.79 4.55
CA THR A 183 7.53 4.90 3.87
C THR A 183 7.65 6.13 4.76
N SER A 184 6.61 6.46 5.54
CA SER A 184 6.55 7.70 6.33
C SER A 184 7.11 7.57 7.75
N ARG A 185 7.20 6.35 8.30
CA ARG A 185 7.67 6.13 9.67
C ARG A 185 9.07 6.65 9.99
N PRO A 186 10.07 6.59 9.08
CA PRO A 186 11.38 7.17 9.35
C PRO A 186 11.35 8.66 9.67
N TYR A 187 10.34 9.39 9.16
CA TYR A 187 10.19 10.83 9.39
C TYR A 187 9.46 11.16 10.69
N ASN A 188 8.86 10.18 11.38
CA ASN A 188 8.14 10.37 12.65
C ASN A 188 7.12 11.54 12.66
N GLY A 189 6.41 11.72 11.54
CA GLY A 189 5.44 12.79 11.34
C GLY A 189 5.98 14.07 10.71
N GLU A 190 7.31 14.24 10.60
CA GLU A 190 7.97 15.36 9.92
C GLU A 190 8.06 15.12 8.41
N VAL A 191 6.92 14.93 7.76
CA VAL A 191 6.83 14.68 6.32
C VAL A 191 5.49 15.15 5.77
N GLN A 192 5.51 15.90 4.67
CA GLN A 192 4.31 16.32 3.96
C GLN A 192 3.79 15.17 3.09
N LEU A 193 2.50 14.86 3.20
CA LEU A 193 1.87 13.84 2.37
C LEU A 193 1.16 14.50 1.18
N LEU A 194 1.44 14.00 -0.03
CA LEU A 194 0.79 14.40 -1.27
C LEU A 194 0.06 13.21 -1.86
N ILE A 195 -1.21 13.38 -2.19
CA ILE A 195 -2.08 12.32 -2.72
C ILE A 195 -2.53 12.63 -4.15
N THR A 196 -2.23 11.72 -5.07
CA THR A 196 -2.80 11.65 -6.44
C THR A 196 -3.95 10.64 -6.47
N ASN A 197 -4.94 10.82 -7.34
CA ASN A 197 -6.17 10.00 -7.38
C ASN A 197 -6.95 9.96 -6.05
N GLY A 198 -6.76 10.95 -5.18
CA GLY A 198 -7.34 11.03 -3.84
C GLY A 198 -8.82 11.43 -3.86
N ARG A 199 -9.74 10.48 -4.08
CA ARG A 199 -11.18 10.77 -4.01
C ARG A 199 -11.57 11.32 -2.61
N PRO A 200 -12.39 12.38 -2.50
CA PRO A 200 -12.76 12.97 -1.20
C PRO A 200 -13.32 11.98 -0.18
N ALA A 201 -14.14 11.02 -0.63
CA ALA A 201 -14.67 9.96 0.23
C ALA A 201 -13.58 9.05 0.82
N TRP A 202 -12.54 8.73 0.05
CA TRP A 202 -11.41 7.94 0.52
C TRP A 202 -10.57 8.72 1.55
N ILE A 203 -10.28 9.99 1.25
CA ILE A 203 -9.56 10.88 2.17
C ILE A 203 -10.32 11.02 3.48
N SER A 204 -11.63 11.27 3.42
CA SER A 204 -12.48 11.38 4.61
C SER A 204 -12.48 10.10 5.44
N LYS A 205 -12.60 8.93 4.78
CA LYS A 205 -12.58 7.61 5.42
C LYS A 205 -11.29 7.34 6.21
N PHE A 206 -10.14 7.76 5.68
CA PHE A 206 -8.82 7.49 6.28
C PHE A 206 -8.16 8.71 6.94
N LYS A 207 -8.90 9.80 7.15
CA LYS A 207 -8.39 11.07 7.71
C LYS A 207 -7.62 10.89 9.02
N THR A 208 -8.07 10.00 9.89
CA THR A 208 -7.44 9.76 11.19
C THR A 208 -6.04 9.17 11.03
N ILE A 209 -5.88 8.24 10.08
CA ILE A 209 -4.56 7.64 9.78
C ILE A 209 -3.65 8.69 9.14
N MET A 210 -4.15 9.47 8.18
CA MET A 210 -3.34 10.51 7.52
C MET A 210 -2.79 11.52 8.54
N LYS A 211 -3.63 11.99 9.47
CA LYS A 211 -3.22 12.88 10.57
C LYS A 211 -2.25 12.24 11.56
N ALA A 212 -2.23 10.92 11.67
CA ALA A 212 -1.31 10.22 12.55
C ALA A 212 0.05 9.92 11.85
N LEU A 213 0.07 9.89 10.52
CA LEU A 213 1.28 9.67 9.72
C LEU A 213 2.09 10.95 9.49
N SER A 214 1.44 12.11 9.52
CA SER A 214 2.03 13.42 9.26
C SER A 214 1.44 14.49 10.17
N ARG A 215 2.29 15.41 10.63
CA ARG A 215 1.88 16.61 11.37
C ARG A 215 1.34 17.72 10.45
N TYR A 216 1.51 17.57 9.14
CA TYR A 216 1.12 18.53 8.13
C TYR A 216 -0.19 18.10 7.45
N GLN A 217 -0.89 19.06 6.85
CA GLN A 217 -2.17 18.80 6.19
C GLN A 217 -1.95 17.99 4.89
N LEU A 218 -2.67 16.89 4.70
CA LEU A 218 -2.63 16.14 3.44
C LEU A 218 -2.96 17.05 2.24
N VAL A 219 -2.08 17.07 1.24
CA VAL A 219 -2.25 17.86 0.01
C VAL A 219 -2.78 16.96 -1.10
N SER A 220 -3.98 17.25 -1.61
CA SER A 220 -4.48 16.64 -2.84
C SER A 220 -3.87 17.35 -4.04
N ILE A 221 -2.95 16.70 -4.75
CA ILE A 221 -2.10 17.37 -5.74
C ILE A 221 -2.70 17.39 -7.15
N ASP A 222 -3.67 16.51 -7.43
CA ASP A 222 -4.29 16.39 -8.76
C ASP A 222 -4.88 17.73 -9.23
N ASN A 223 -4.37 18.24 -10.36
CA ASN A 223 -4.80 19.49 -10.99
C ASN A 223 -4.61 20.75 -10.12
N SER A 224 -3.73 20.69 -9.11
CA SER A 224 -3.33 21.87 -8.34
C SER A 224 -2.77 22.95 -9.27
N GLN A 225 -3.08 24.21 -8.98
CA GLN A 225 -2.43 25.36 -9.62
C GLN A 225 -1.14 25.75 -8.90
N ASP A 226 -0.95 25.25 -7.67
CA ASP A 226 0.25 25.52 -6.89
C ASP A 226 1.40 24.62 -7.30
N ILE A 227 2.59 25.23 -7.39
CA ILE A 227 3.87 24.53 -7.54
C ILE A 227 4.47 24.37 -6.15
N HIS A 228 4.44 23.14 -5.66
CA HIS A 228 4.99 22.81 -4.35
C HIS A 228 6.47 22.48 -4.47
N CYS A 229 7.30 23.15 -3.68
CA CYS A 229 8.74 23.00 -3.68
C CYS A 229 9.27 22.40 -2.37
N TYR A 230 10.21 21.48 -2.49
CA TYR A 230 10.80 20.70 -1.41
C TYR A 230 12.29 20.48 -1.64
N ASP A 231 13.05 20.22 -0.57
CA ASP A 231 14.47 19.85 -0.66
C ASP A 231 14.70 18.32 -0.74
N SER A 232 13.67 17.53 -0.45
CA SER A 232 13.72 16.07 -0.45
C SER A 232 12.33 15.46 -0.59
N MET A 233 12.20 14.37 -1.36
CA MET A 233 10.94 13.63 -1.44
C MET A 233 11.11 12.15 -1.78
N THR A 234 10.06 11.37 -1.49
CA THR A 234 9.84 10.05 -2.06
C THR A 234 8.64 10.08 -3.01
N VAL A 235 8.82 9.68 -4.26
CA VAL A 235 7.71 9.43 -5.21
C VAL A 235 7.42 7.95 -5.22
N GLY A 236 6.24 7.53 -4.79
CA GLY A 236 5.90 6.11 -4.63
C GLY A 236 5.92 5.64 -3.18
N LEU A 237 5.67 4.35 -2.99
CA LEU A 237 5.56 3.71 -1.69
C LEU A 237 6.56 2.57 -1.59
N LYS A 238 7.32 2.51 -0.49
CA LYS A 238 8.29 1.45 -0.24
C LYS A 238 7.57 0.18 0.19
N ARG A 239 7.58 -0.85 -0.65
CA ARG A 239 7.06 -2.18 -0.31
C ARG A 239 7.93 -3.29 -0.90
N ARG A 240 8.61 -4.02 -0.01
CA ARG A 240 9.57 -5.07 -0.39
C ARG A 240 8.96 -6.45 -0.57
N THR A 241 8.04 -6.83 0.32
CA THR A 241 7.43 -8.16 0.29
C THR A 241 6.25 -8.26 -0.67
N ASN A 242 6.18 -9.35 -1.43
CA ASN A 242 5.03 -9.68 -2.28
C ASN A 242 3.81 -10.19 -1.49
N LYS A 243 4.00 -10.53 -0.21
CA LYS A 243 2.91 -11.02 0.64
C LYS A 243 1.91 -9.90 0.96
N GLU A 244 0.63 -10.28 0.91
CA GLU A 244 -0.49 -9.38 1.20
C GLU A 244 -0.56 -9.05 2.69
N LEU A 245 -0.85 -7.77 2.99
CA LEU A 245 -1.05 -7.26 4.36
C LEU A 245 0.02 -7.75 5.37
N SER A 246 1.28 -7.72 4.94
CA SER A 246 2.42 -8.15 5.77
C SER A 246 3.58 -7.18 5.62
N VAL A 247 4.38 -7.08 6.67
CA VAL A 247 5.71 -6.50 6.64
C VAL A 247 6.73 -7.61 6.51
N ASP A 248 7.81 -7.35 5.79
CA ASP A 248 8.93 -8.28 5.67
C ASP A 248 9.57 -8.47 7.06
N PRO A 249 9.71 -9.73 7.54
CA PRO A 249 10.32 -9.99 8.84
C PRO A 249 11.83 -9.76 8.85
N ASP A 250 12.49 -9.67 7.69
CA ASP A 250 13.93 -9.45 7.63
C ASP A 250 14.27 -8.00 8.07
N PRO A 251 14.99 -7.82 9.20
CA PRO A 251 15.35 -6.49 9.69
C PRO A 251 16.24 -5.70 8.72
N SER A 252 16.98 -6.36 7.83
CA SER A 252 17.76 -5.69 6.78
C SER A 252 16.85 -5.00 5.75
N SER A 253 15.61 -5.47 5.63
CA SER A 253 14.62 -5.00 4.69
C SER A 253 13.62 -4.03 5.33
N SER A 254 13.43 -4.01 6.65
CA SER A 254 12.55 -3.05 7.32
C SER A 254 12.84 -3.04 8.82
N PRO A 255 13.09 -1.87 9.44
CA PRO A 255 13.19 -1.79 10.90
C PRO A 255 11.82 -1.89 11.59
N TYR A 256 10.73 -1.91 10.84
CA TYR A 256 9.35 -1.98 11.34
C TYR A 256 8.75 -3.36 11.12
N SER A 257 7.86 -3.76 12.01
CA SER A 257 7.10 -5.01 11.95
C SER A 257 5.59 -4.77 11.79
N MET A 258 4.84 -5.85 11.54
CA MET A 258 3.37 -5.81 11.63
C MET A 258 2.88 -5.43 13.03
N ASN A 259 3.65 -5.72 14.08
CA ASN A 259 3.30 -5.29 15.44
C ASN A 259 3.40 -3.77 15.58
N ASP A 260 4.41 -3.14 14.98
CA ASP A 260 4.56 -1.68 15.01
C ASP A 260 3.45 -0.99 14.23
N PHE A 261 3.05 -1.56 13.09
CA PHE A 261 1.88 -1.09 12.34
C PHE A 261 0.60 -1.17 13.17
N ARG A 262 0.35 -2.31 13.86
CA ARG A 262 -0.81 -2.48 14.74
C ARG A 262 -0.78 -1.52 15.93
N LYS A 263 0.39 -1.31 16.55
CA LYS A 263 0.58 -0.31 17.62
C LYS A 263 0.27 1.10 17.12
N PHE A 264 0.72 1.45 15.91
CA PHE A 264 0.42 2.72 15.27
C PHE A 264 -1.09 2.91 15.06
N LEU A 265 -1.78 1.93 14.49
CA LEU A 265 -3.24 1.99 14.31
C LEU A 265 -3.98 2.11 15.65
N ARG A 266 -3.55 1.33 16.65
CA ARG A 266 -4.10 1.35 18.01
C ARG A 266 -3.99 2.75 18.64
N SER A 267 -2.83 3.38 18.49
CA SER A 267 -2.60 4.76 18.95
C SER A 267 -3.48 5.75 18.19
N SER A 268 -3.48 5.66 16.85
CA SER A 268 -4.19 6.58 15.95
C SER A 268 -5.69 6.64 16.23
N TYR A 269 -6.31 5.48 16.53
CA TYR A 269 -7.73 5.38 16.83
C TYR A 269 -8.05 5.38 18.34
N SER A 270 -7.06 5.62 19.21
CA SER A 270 -7.22 5.61 20.67
C SER A 270 -7.88 4.32 21.19
N LEU A 271 -7.48 3.17 20.65
CA LEU A 271 -8.07 1.89 21.00
C LEU A 271 -7.49 1.39 22.34
N LYS A 272 -8.37 1.12 23.30
CA LYS A 272 -8.00 0.92 24.71
C LYS A 272 -7.51 -0.48 25.03
N LYS A 273 -8.00 -1.51 24.33
CA LYS A 273 -7.70 -2.90 24.66
C LYS A 273 -6.39 -3.31 23.99
N THR A 274 -5.39 -3.62 24.80
CA THR A 274 -4.07 -4.06 24.33
C THR A 274 -4.00 -5.57 24.16
N MET A 275 -4.63 -6.33 25.07
CA MET A 275 -4.60 -7.80 25.06
C MET A 275 -6.01 -8.40 25.13
N ALA A 276 -6.21 -9.52 24.45
CA ALA A 276 -7.39 -10.35 24.59
C ALA A 276 -7.49 -10.93 26.02
N ALA A 277 -8.71 -11.23 26.44
CA ALA A 277 -9.02 -11.79 27.72
C ALA A 277 -8.40 -13.19 27.86
N LYS A 278 -7.55 -13.36 28.89
CA LYS A 278 -7.07 -14.68 29.30
C LYS A 278 -8.19 -15.39 30.06
N ILE A 279 -8.70 -16.49 29.51
CA ILE A 279 -9.68 -17.34 30.20
C ILE A 279 -8.90 -18.26 31.12
N ARG A 280 -9.11 -18.12 32.43
CA ARG A 280 -8.57 -19.04 33.44
C ARG A 280 -9.70 -19.93 33.95
N ASN A 281 -9.38 -21.17 34.32
CA ASN A 281 -10.32 -22.08 34.99
C ASN A 281 -10.93 -21.38 36.22
N GLY A 282 -12.27 -21.36 36.30
CA GLY A 282 -13.02 -20.67 37.36
C GLY A 282 -13.29 -19.17 37.13
N SER A 283 -12.80 -18.56 36.05
CA SER A 283 -13.08 -17.14 35.76
C SER A 283 -14.51 -16.94 35.24
N LYS A 284 -15.26 -16.00 35.85
CA LYS A 284 -16.61 -15.60 35.38
C LYS A 284 -16.60 -14.68 34.15
N LYS A 285 -15.42 -14.33 33.63
CA LYS A 285 -15.29 -13.42 32.48
C LYS A 285 -15.62 -14.15 31.18
N ARG A 286 -16.66 -13.69 30.49
CA ARG A 286 -17.05 -14.21 29.19
C ARG A 286 -16.28 -13.47 28.07
N PRO A 287 -15.51 -14.17 27.22
CA PRO A 287 -14.86 -13.56 26.06
C PRO A 287 -15.90 -12.95 25.11
N ARG A 288 -15.53 -11.86 24.45
CA ARG A 288 -16.40 -11.17 23.49
C ARG A 288 -16.08 -11.61 22.06
N LEU A 289 -17.06 -12.18 21.39
CA LEU A 289 -17.00 -12.59 20.00
C LEU A 289 -17.70 -11.55 19.13
N LEU A 290 -17.03 -11.05 18.09
CA LEU A 290 -17.67 -10.33 17.00
C LEU A 290 -17.86 -11.27 15.80
N ILE A 291 -19.06 -11.33 15.27
CA ILE A 291 -19.35 -11.94 13.97
C ILE A 291 -19.47 -10.82 12.94
N ILE A 292 -18.60 -10.83 11.94
CA ILE A 292 -18.65 -9.91 10.81
C ILE A 292 -19.73 -10.42 9.85
N SER A 293 -20.93 -9.86 9.95
CA SER A 293 -22.10 -10.24 9.16
C SER A 293 -22.21 -9.33 7.94
N ARG A 294 -21.69 -9.79 6.79
CA ARG A 294 -21.81 -9.10 5.51
C ARG A 294 -23.22 -9.31 4.93
N LYS A 295 -23.77 -8.31 4.24
CA LYS A 295 -25.11 -8.42 3.61
C LYS A 295 -25.08 -8.82 2.14
N ARG A 296 -23.97 -8.55 1.44
CA ARG A 296 -23.87 -8.71 -0.02
C ARG A 296 -23.22 -10.03 -0.41
N SER A 297 -21.90 -10.05 -0.53
CA SER A 297 -21.15 -11.23 -0.96
C SER A 297 -20.51 -11.97 0.21
N ARG A 298 -20.41 -13.31 0.07
CA ARG A 298 -19.76 -14.23 1.04
C ARG A 298 -20.25 -13.96 2.47
N ALA A 299 -21.56 -14.10 2.63
CA ALA A 299 -22.27 -13.86 3.86
C ALA A 299 -22.60 -15.19 4.55
N PHE A 300 -22.71 -15.15 5.88
CA PHE A 300 -23.32 -16.26 6.62
C PHE A 300 -24.82 -16.28 6.36
N THR A 301 -25.36 -17.45 6.02
CA THR A 301 -26.80 -17.66 5.83
C THR A 301 -27.53 -17.96 7.15
N ASN A 302 -26.80 -18.37 8.19
CA ASN A 302 -27.35 -18.81 9.48
C ASN A 302 -26.78 -18.03 10.68
N VAL A 303 -26.56 -16.72 10.55
CA VAL A 303 -26.01 -15.86 11.63
C VAL A 303 -26.71 -16.07 12.97
N GLY A 304 -28.05 -16.22 12.98
CA GLY A 304 -28.82 -16.44 14.20
C GLY A 304 -28.47 -17.74 14.94
N GLU A 305 -28.20 -18.81 14.21
CA GLU A 305 -27.76 -20.09 14.77
C GLU A 305 -26.35 -19.99 15.35
N ILE A 306 -25.44 -19.35 14.61
CA ILE A 306 -24.06 -19.11 15.06
C ILE A 306 -24.06 -18.27 16.35
N VAL A 307 -24.85 -17.20 16.41
CA VAL A 307 -25.01 -16.37 17.62
C VAL A 307 -25.54 -17.21 18.78
N THR A 308 -26.54 -18.05 18.54
CA THR A 308 -27.13 -18.91 19.58
C THR A 308 -26.12 -19.92 20.11
N MET A 309 -25.38 -20.58 19.22
CA MET A 309 -24.33 -21.53 19.59
C MET A 309 -23.21 -20.85 20.37
N ALA A 310 -22.69 -19.72 19.89
CA ALA A 310 -21.62 -19.00 20.58
C ALA A 310 -22.04 -18.51 21.97
N LYS A 311 -23.29 -18.05 22.14
CA LYS A 311 -23.83 -17.71 23.47
C LYS A 311 -23.88 -18.92 24.41
N ARG A 312 -24.29 -20.10 23.90
CA ARG A 312 -24.30 -21.37 24.68
C ARG A 312 -22.89 -21.79 25.09
N LEU A 313 -21.89 -21.55 24.24
CA LEU A 313 -20.47 -21.75 24.53
C LEU A 313 -19.88 -20.71 25.50
N GLY A 314 -20.69 -19.74 25.97
CA GLY A 314 -20.29 -18.77 26.97
C GLY A 314 -19.72 -17.46 26.42
N TYR A 315 -19.80 -17.19 25.11
CA TYR A 315 -19.36 -15.91 24.55
C TYR A 315 -20.39 -14.79 24.78
N ARG A 316 -19.89 -13.56 24.93
CA ARG A 316 -20.68 -12.34 24.67
C ARG A 316 -20.60 -12.04 23.18
N VAL A 317 -21.69 -12.20 22.46
CA VAL A 317 -21.69 -12.09 21.00
C VAL A 317 -22.19 -10.72 20.55
N ALA A 318 -21.48 -10.11 19.61
CA ALA A 318 -21.91 -8.96 18.83
C ALA A 318 -21.88 -9.29 17.34
N THR A 319 -22.73 -8.63 16.55
CA THR A 319 -22.76 -8.73 15.09
C THR A 319 -22.58 -7.34 14.51
N ALA A 320 -21.68 -7.18 13.53
CA ALA A 320 -21.52 -5.90 12.84
C ALA A 320 -21.06 -6.09 11.40
N GLU A 321 -21.37 -5.12 10.56
CA GLU A 321 -20.89 -5.02 9.18
C GLU A 321 -19.90 -3.83 9.10
N PRO A 322 -18.71 -4.02 8.51
CA PRO A 322 -17.78 -2.92 8.27
C PRO A 322 -18.39 -1.88 7.33
N ASP A 323 -18.23 -0.60 7.67
CA ASP A 323 -18.74 0.52 6.88
C ASP A 323 -17.64 1.57 6.60
N ALA A 324 -18.03 2.82 6.32
CA ALA A 324 -17.11 3.92 6.09
C ALA A 324 -16.53 4.50 7.40
N ASP A 325 -17.15 4.26 8.56
CA ASP A 325 -16.64 4.69 9.87
C ASP A 325 -15.58 3.71 10.37
N VAL A 326 -14.37 3.86 9.84
CA VAL A 326 -13.20 3.06 10.26
C VAL A 326 -12.92 3.22 11.75
N SER A 327 -13.16 4.41 12.32
CA SER A 327 -12.89 4.67 13.74
C SER A 327 -13.85 3.91 14.64
N GLY A 328 -15.16 4.02 14.39
CA GLY A 328 -16.18 3.27 15.13
C GLY A 328 -16.01 1.77 14.99
N PHE A 329 -15.74 1.29 13.78
CA PHE A 329 -15.54 -0.14 13.54
C PHE A 329 -14.25 -0.67 14.20
N ALA A 330 -13.16 0.12 14.19
CA ALA A 330 -11.93 -0.23 14.90
C ALA A 330 -12.15 -0.35 16.42
N GLN A 331 -12.98 0.51 17.02
CA GLN A 331 -13.36 0.41 18.45
C GLN A 331 -14.15 -0.86 18.74
N ILE A 332 -15.07 -1.26 17.86
CA ILE A 332 -15.83 -2.51 17.99
C ILE A 332 -14.88 -3.71 17.94
N ILE A 333 -14.03 -3.78 16.91
CA ILE A 333 -13.06 -4.87 16.72
C ILE A 333 -12.11 -4.96 17.92
N ASN A 334 -11.53 -3.82 18.32
CA ASN A 334 -10.58 -3.80 19.43
C ASN A 334 -11.22 -4.22 20.76
N SER A 335 -12.52 -4.02 20.95
CA SER A 335 -13.21 -4.47 22.16
C SER A 335 -13.36 -6.00 22.27
N CYS A 336 -13.15 -6.74 21.17
CA CYS A 336 -13.41 -8.18 21.09
C CYS A 336 -12.17 -9.03 21.40
N ASP A 337 -12.40 -10.28 21.77
CA ASP A 337 -11.38 -11.31 22.02
C ASP A 337 -11.28 -12.29 20.85
N VAL A 338 -12.40 -12.47 20.15
CA VAL A 338 -12.52 -13.32 18.98
C VAL A 338 -13.27 -12.55 17.90
N VAL A 339 -12.80 -12.66 16.66
CA VAL A 339 -13.54 -12.22 15.47
C VAL A 339 -13.79 -13.43 14.60
N MET A 340 -15.03 -13.57 14.13
CA MET A 340 -15.45 -14.57 13.16
C MET A 340 -15.96 -13.88 11.91
N GLY A 341 -15.54 -14.33 10.73
CA GLY A 341 -16.03 -13.77 9.47
C GLY A 341 -15.64 -14.64 8.29
N VAL A 342 -16.45 -14.60 7.24
CA VAL A 342 -16.15 -15.28 5.98
C VAL A 342 -15.11 -14.46 5.20
N HIS A 343 -14.29 -15.13 4.39
CA HIS A 343 -13.28 -14.51 3.52
C HIS A 343 -13.78 -13.22 2.82
N GLY A 344 -12.97 -12.15 2.87
CA GLY A 344 -13.21 -10.90 2.16
C GLY A 344 -12.63 -9.68 2.86
N ALA A 345 -12.84 -8.49 2.27
CA ALA A 345 -12.25 -7.23 2.74
C ALA A 345 -12.63 -6.82 4.17
N GLY A 346 -13.76 -7.34 4.68
CA GLY A 346 -14.15 -7.11 6.07
C GLY A 346 -13.15 -7.68 7.08
N LEU A 347 -12.48 -8.79 6.75
CA LEU A 347 -11.48 -9.42 7.62
C LEU A 347 -10.19 -8.62 7.74
N THR A 348 -9.91 -7.66 6.84
CA THR A 348 -8.75 -6.75 6.98
C THR A 348 -8.76 -6.00 8.31
N ASN A 349 -9.95 -5.79 8.90
CA ASN A 349 -10.10 -5.13 10.20
C ASN A 349 -9.43 -5.88 11.36
N ILE A 350 -8.95 -7.12 11.17
CA ILE A 350 -8.15 -7.85 12.17
C ILE A 350 -6.92 -7.08 12.64
N VAL A 351 -6.43 -6.11 11.86
CA VAL A 351 -5.35 -5.19 12.25
C VAL A 351 -5.67 -4.37 13.51
N PHE A 352 -6.95 -4.23 13.88
CA PHE A 352 -7.41 -3.52 15.09
C PHE A 352 -7.63 -4.41 16.31
N LEU A 353 -7.55 -5.74 16.15
CA LEU A 353 -7.70 -6.67 17.27
C LEU A 353 -6.63 -6.41 18.36
N PRO A 354 -6.93 -6.66 19.64
CA PRO A 354 -5.88 -6.70 20.65
C PRO A 354 -4.91 -7.88 20.41
N GLU A 355 -3.76 -7.86 21.07
CA GLU A 355 -2.81 -8.98 21.05
C GLU A 355 -3.44 -10.24 21.64
N ASN A 356 -3.06 -11.42 21.10
CA ASN A 356 -3.61 -12.74 21.46
C ASN A 356 -5.11 -12.93 21.19
N ALA A 357 -5.74 -12.04 20.42
CA ALA A 357 -7.09 -12.29 19.93
C ALA A 357 -7.09 -13.39 18.86
N VAL A 358 -8.23 -14.06 18.72
CA VAL A 358 -8.42 -15.16 17.77
C VAL A 358 -9.23 -14.67 16.56
N LEU A 359 -8.77 -15.04 15.37
CA LEU A 359 -9.55 -14.96 14.14
C LEU A 359 -10.06 -16.35 13.78
N VAL A 360 -11.36 -16.49 13.58
CA VAL A 360 -11.99 -17.68 12.98
C VAL A 360 -12.44 -17.28 11.57
N LYS A 361 -11.87 -17.89 10.54
CA LYS A 361 -12.12 -17.54 9.14
C LYS A 361 -12.68 -18.72 8.35
#